data_AF-A0A0A0M9Q4-F1
#
_entry.id   AF-A0A0A0M9Q4-F1
#
_cell.length_a   1.000
_cell.length_b   1.000
_cell.length_c   1.000
_cell.angle_alpha   90.00
_cell.angle_beta   90.00
_cell.angle_gamma   90.00
#
_symmetry.space_group_name_H-M   'P 1'
#
loop_
_entity.id
_entity.type
_entity.pdbx_description
1 polymer ?
#
loop_
_entity_poly.entity_id
_entity_poly.type
_entity_poly.pdbx_seq_one_letter_code
_entity_poly.pdbx_strand_id
1 'polypeptide(L)'
;MAYGELGVREFLRGIDYFVYFDNDQIVEAFGRSILEAIASGRIVLLPEKFRPAFGDAALYCEAAEVMGLVRKLHSDAEFRSRIRERVANELQARFSHQSYFQRISGMLAALKCREPHK
;
A
#
# COMPACT_ATOMS: atom_id res chain seq x y z
N MET A 1 -3.61 22.14 -16.78
CA MET A 1 -4.37 21.75 -15.58
C MET A 1 -3.71 22.41 -14.39
N ALA A 2 -4.49 23.11 -13.56
CA ALA A 2 -4.02 23.67 -12.30
C ALA A 2 -3.90 22.58 -11.22
N TYR A 3 -3.08 22.84 -10.20
CA TYR A 3 -2.94 21.95 -9.06
C TYR A 3 -4.29 21.79 -8.34
N GLY A 4 -4.68 20.54 -8.05
CA GLY A 4 -5.92 20.23 -7.34
C GLY A 4 -7.20 20.21 -8.20
N GLU A 5 -7.10 20.40 -9.52
CA GLU A 5 -8.28 20.29 -10.41
C GLU A 5 -8.84 18.86 -10.50
N LEU A 6 -8.01 17.84 -10.29
CA LEU A 6 -8.40 16.44 -10.32
C LEU A 6 -8.33 15.84 -8.92
N GLY A 7 -9.45 15.28 -8.44
CA GLY A 7 -9.46 14.60 -7.15
C GLY A 7 -8.56 13.37 -7.16
N VAL A 8 -7.89 13.07 -6.04
CA VAL A 8 -6.96 11.92 -5.91
C VAL A 8 -7.59 10.61 -6.38
N ARG A 9 -8.82 10.34 -5.96
CA ARG A 9 -9.55 9.13 -6.39
C ARG A 9 -9.78 9.09 -7.91
N GLU A 10 -10.05 10.23 -8.51
CA GLU A 10 -10.29 10.33 -9.95
C GLU A 10 -8.99 10.13 -10.74
N PHE A 11 -7.90 10.75 -10.30
CA PHE A 11 -6.57 10.50 -10.83
C PHE A 11 -6.18 9.01 -10.75
N LEU A 12 -6.34 8.40 -9.59
CA LEU A 12 -5.99 6.99 -9.39
C LEU A 12 -6.84 6.04 -10.24
N ARG A 13 -8.08 6.39 -10.59
CA ARG A 13 -8.88 5.58 -11.52
C ARG A 13 -8.30 5.56 -12.94
N GLY A 14 -7.59 6.61 -13.33
CA GLY A 14 -7.00 6.74 -14.66
C GLY A 14 -5.68 5.99 -14.88
N ILE A 15 -5.13 5.36 -13.83
CA ILE A 15 -3.85 4.64 -13.90
C ILE A 15 -3.99 3.18 -13.46
N ASP A 16 -3.12 2.31 -14.01
CA ASP A 16 -3.01 0.91 -13.61
C ASP A 16 -1.96 0.68 -12.52
N TYR A 17 -0.85 1.43 -12.60
CA TYR A 17 0.34 1.28 -11.78
C TYR A 17 0.69 2.60 -11.10
N PHE A 18 1.01 2.54 -9.81
CA PHE A 18 1.54 3.67 -9.06
C PHE A 18 2.99 3.38 -8.71
N VAL A 19 3.90 4.25 -9.15
CA VAL A 19 5.35 4.08 -8.98
C VAL A 19 5.83 5.21 -8.08
N TYR A 20 6.49 4.88 -6.98
CA TYR A 20 6.98 5.87 -6.03
C TYR A 20 8.40 5.52 -5.59
N PHE A 21 9.35 6.34 -6.05
CA PHE A 21 10.76 6.28 -5.69
C PHE A 21 11.17 7.69 -5.25
N ASP A 22 11.42 7.84 -3.96
CA ASP A 22 11.95 9.05 -3.36
C ASP A 22 13.48 8.92 -3.15
N ASN A 23 14.10 9.94 -2.54
CA ASN A 23 15.50 9.87 -2.19
C ASN A 23 15.70 8.84 -1.06
N ASP A 24 16.74 8.00 -1.15
CA ASP A 24 17.07 6.96 -0.16
C ASP A 24 17.18 7.48 1.27
N GLN A 25 17.57 8.75 1.44
CA GLN A 25 17.71 9.36 2.77
C GLN A 25 16.41 9.94 3.35
N ILE A 26 15.33 9.97 2.56
CA ILE A 26 14.02 10.42 3.01
C ILE A 26 13.28 9.22 3.59
N VAL A 27 12.95 9.31 4.88
CA VAL A 27 11.99 8.44 5.53
C VAL A 27 10.63 9.13 5.38
N GLU A 28 9.81 8.67 4.45
CA GLU A 28 8.47 9.20 4.29
C GLU A 28 7.67 8.96 5.59
N ALA A 29 7.14 10.03 6.18
CA ALA A 29 6.60 9.98 7.55
C ALA A 29 5.26 9.22 7.67
N PHE A 30 4.56 8.95 6.55
CA PHE A 30 3.24 8.31 6.61
C PHE A 30 2.89 7.41 5.42
N GLY A 31 3.39 7.66 4.20
CA GLY A 31 3.03 6.81 3.06
C GLY A 31 1.59 6.98 2.60
N ARG A 32 1.02 8.19 2.76
CA ARG A 32 -0.40 8.43 2.50
C ARG A 32 -0.77 8.14 1.04
N SER A 33 0.03 8.67 0.12
CA SER A 33 -0.17 8.52 -1.32
C SER A 33 -0.07 7.05 -1.74
N ILE A 34 0.90 6.33 -1.17
CA ILE A 34 1.09 4.89 -1.35
C ILE A 34 -0.17 4.15 -0.87
N LEU A 35 -0.64 4.44 0.34
CA LEU A 35 -1.84 3.79 0.89
C LEU A 35 -3.10 4.10 0.08
N GLU A 36 -3.28 5.34 -0.38
CA GLU A 36 -4.40 5.76 -1.24
C GLU A 36 -4.39 5.00 -2.58
N ALA A 37 -3.20 4.78 -3.17
CA ALA A 37 -3.05 3.99 -4.38
C ALA A 37 -3.39 2.50 -4.16
N ILE A 38 -2.86 1.88 -3.10
CA ILE A 38 -3.16 0.49 -2.73
C ILE A 38 -4.67 0.34 -2.47
N ALA A 39 -5.26 1.22 -1.66
CA ALA A 39 -6.69 1.19 -1.32
C ALA A 39 -7.60 1.43 -2.55
N SER A 40 -7.08 2.09 -3.59
CA SER A 40 -7.76 2.24 -4.87
C SER A 40 -7.57 1.04 -5.80
N GLY A 41 -6.92 -0.04 -5.35
CA GLY A 41 -6.68 -1.26 -6.11
C GLY A 41 -5.61 -1.13 -7.21
N ARG A 42 -4.73 -0.12 -7.10
CA ARG A 42 -3.60 0.04 -8.01
C ARG A 42 -2.48 -0.89 -7.61
N ILE A 43 -1.75 -1.43 -8.60
CA ILE A 43 -0.52 -2.15 -8.31
C ILE A 43 0.56 -1.12 -8.04
N VAL A 44 1.17 -1.19 -6.86
CA VAL A 44 2.15 -0.20 -6.38
C VAL A 44 3.56 -0.79 -6.45
N LEU A 45 4.51 -0.03 -7.01
CA LEU A 45 5.92 -0.41 -7.13
C LEU A 45 6.77 0.55 -6.28
N LEU A 46 7.57 0.01 -5.37
CA LEU A 46 8.33 0.75 -4.35
C LEU A 46 9.78 0.24 -4.21
N PRO A 47 10.69 1.05 -3.66
CA PRO A 47 11.96 0.56 -3.15
C PRO A 47 11.76 -0.36 -1.92
N GLU A 48 12.72 -1.27 -1.71
CA GLU A 48 12.68 -2.29 -0.64
C GLU A 48 12.51 -1.72 0.77
N LYS A 49 12.98 -0.48 1.02
CA LYS A 49 12.83 0.22 2.32
C LYS A 49 11.39 0.35 2.81
N PHE A 50 10.41 0.27 1.90
CA PHE A 50 8.98 0.37 2.23
C PHE A 50 8.35 -0.97 2.64
N ARG A 51 9.05 -2.11 2.46
CA ARG A 51 8.51 -3.44 2.79
C ARG A 51 8.03 -3.60 4.23
N PRO A 52 8.73 -3.07 5.26
CA PRO A 52 8.24 -3.16 6.63
C PRO A 52 6.86 -2.51 6.82
N ALA A 53 6.59 -1.42 6.12
CA ALA A 53 5.33 -0.69 6.22
C ALA A 53 4.19 -1.38 5.48
N PHE A 54 4.41 -1.76 4.21
CA PHE A 54 3.35 -2.22 3.31
C PHE A 54 3.28 -3.73 3.09
N GLY A 55 4.32 -4.47 3.50
CA GLY A 55 4.36 -5.93 3.38
C GLY A 55 4.02 -6.40 1.97
N ASP A 56 3.02 -7.25 1.86
CA ASP A 56 2.62 -7.87 0.59
C ASP A 56 1.66 -7.01 -0.26
N ALA A 57 1.36 -5.79 0.18
CA ALA A 57 0.45 -4.87 -0.49
C ALA A 57 1.12 -4.08 -1.64
N ALA A 58 2.41 -4.29 -1.88
CA ALA A 58 3.17 -3.66 -2.96
C ALA A 58 4.20 -4.62 -3.58
N LEU A 59 4.69 -4.25 -4.75
CA LEU A 59 5.85 -4.86 -5.39
C LEU A 59 7.09 -4.04 -5.09
N TYR A 60 8.22 -4.73 -4.91
CA TYR A 60 9.49 -4.08 -4.58
C TYR A 60 10.52 -4.39 -5.64
N CYS A 61 11.20 -3.35 -6.11
CA CYS A 61 12.19 -3.42 -7.17
C CYS A 61 13.07 -2.17 -7.17
N GLU A 62 14.19 -2.22 -7.88
CA GLU A 62 15.01 -1.05 -8.17
C GLU A 62 14.36 -0.16 -9.25
N ALA A 63 14.71 1.13 -9.25
CA ALA A 63 14.15 2.09 -10.20
C ALA A 63 14.39 1.68 -11.67
N ALA A 64 15.53 1.05 -11.95
CA ALA A 64 15.88 0.54 -13.27
C ALA A 64 15.01 -0.65 -13.73
N GLU A 65 14.42 -1.39 -12.80
CA GLU A 65 13.64 -2.60 -13.08
C GLU A 65 12.15 -2.31 -13.33
N VAL A 66 11.67 -1.13 -12.91
CA VAL A 66 10.26 -0.70 -13.00
C VAL A 66 9.68 -0.96 -14.38
N MET A 67 10.36 -0.52 -15.44
CA MET A 67 9.85 -0.66 -16.81
C MET A 67 9.74 -2.12 -17.25
N GLY A 68 10.67 -2.98 -16.83
CA GLY A 68 10.60 -4.41 -17.09
C GLY A 68 9.42 -5.06 -16.39
N LEU A 69 9.20 -4.70 -15.12
CA LEU A 69 8.12 -5.25 -14.31
C LEU A 69 6.74 -4.80 -14.81
N VAL A 70 6.58 -3.52 -15.18
CA VAL A 70 5.35 -2.99 -15.78
C VAL A 70 5.02 -3.70 -17.09
N ARG A 71 6.00 -3.92 -17.97
CA ARG A 71 5.78 -4.68 -19.21
C ARG A 71 5.31 -6.10 -18.93
N LYS A 72 5.95 -6.79 -17.97
CA LYS A 72 5.54 -8.13 -17.55
C LYS A 72 4.11 -8.15 -17.00
N LEU A 73 3.77 -7.23 -16.12
CA LEU A 73 2.41 -7.07 -15.59
C LEU A 73 1.38 -6.82 -16.69
N HIS A 74 1.77 -6.10 -17.75
CA HIS A 74 0.88 -5.84 -18.87
C HIS A 74 0.70 -7.06 -19.78
N SER A 75 1.79 -7.76 -20.13
CA SER A 75 1.79 -8.88 -21.06
C SER A 75 1.32 -10.21 -20.46
N ASP A 76 1.45 -10.39 -19.15
CA ASP A 76 1.14 -11.64 -18.45
C ASP A 76 -0.06 -11.45 -17.50
N ALA A 77 -1.23 -11.87 -17.99
CA ALA A 77 -2.48 -11.76 -17.25
C ALA A 77 -2.52 -12.63 -15.98
N GLU A 78 -1.89 -13.80 -16.00
CA GLU A 78 -1.85 -14.70 -14.85
C GLU A 78 -0.97 -14.10 -13.74
N PHE A 79 0.24 -13.63 -14.11
CA PHE A 79 1.11 -12.91 -13.18
C PHE A 79 0.40 -11.71 -12.56
N ARG A 80 -0.26 -10.88 -13.38
CA ARG A 80 -1.03 -9.73 -12.89
C ARG A 80 -2.16 -10.14 -11.94
N SER A 81 -2.88 -11.21 -12.24
CA SER A 81 -3.97 -11.71 -11.38
C SER A 81 -3.45 -12.15 -10.01
N ARG A 82 -2.36 -12.94 -9.97
CA ARG A 82 -1.73 -13.38 -8.72
C ARG A 82 -1.27 -12.21 -7.87
N ILE A 83 -0.70 -11.16 -8.48
CA ILE A 83 -0.31 -9.95 -7.75
C ILE A 83 -1.54 -9.24 -7.17
N ARG A 84 -2.61 -9.08 -7.95
CA ARG A 84 -3.84 -8.41 -7.47
C ARG A 84 -4.47 -9.16 -6.29
N GLU A 85 -4.50 -10.49 -6.36
CA GLU A 85 -5.02 -11.33 -5.28
C GLU A 85 -4.19 -11.18 -4.00
N ARG A 86 -2.85 -11.27 -4.11
CA ARG A 86 -1.95 -11.07 -2.97
C ARG A 86 -2.14 -9.71 -2.30
N VAL A 87 -2.19 -8.64 -3.10
CA VAL A 87 -2.39 -7.28 -2.60
C VAL A 87 -3.76 -7.13 -1.93
N ALA A 88 -4.82 -7.70 -2.52
CA ALA A 88 -6.16 -7.65 -1.94
C ALA A 88 -6.22 -8.37 -0.58
N ASN A 89 -5.58 -9.53 -0.46
CA ASN A 89 -5.51 -10.29 0.79
C ASN A 89 -4.76 -9.50 1.88
N GLU A 90 -3.61 -8.91 1.55
CA GLU A 90 -2.84 -8.10 2.51
C GLU A 90 -3.61 -6.84 2.94
N LEU A 91 -4.30 -6.18 2.00
CA LEU A 91 -5.13 -5.01 2.29
C LEU A 91 -6.25 -5.36 3.27
N GLN A 92 -6.95 -6.47 3.04
CA GLN A 92 -7.99 -6.94 3.95
C GLN A 92 -7.43 -7.30 5.33
N ALA A 93 -6.28 -7.98 5.38
CA ALA A 93 -5.67 -8.44 6.61
C ALA A 93 -5.11 -7.30 7.47
N ARG A 94 -4.46 -6.29 6.89
CA ARG A 94 -3.71 -5.25 7.65
C ARG A 94 -4.30 -3.85 7.60
N PHE A 95 -4.99 -3.50 6.51
CA PHE A 95 -5.36 -2.11 6.22
C PHE A 95 -6.89 -1.89 6.12
N SER A 96 -7.70 -2.93 6.40
CA SER A 96 -9.15 -2.79 6.43
C SER A 96 -9.64 -2.07 7.70
N HIS A 97 -10.84 -1.50 7.62
CA HIS A 97 -11.50 -0.93 8.80
C HIS A 97 -11.71 -1.97 9.90
N GLN A 98 -11.98 -3.23 9.54
CA GLN A 98 -12.11 -4.35 10.46
C GLN A 98 -10.80 -4.58 11.22
N SER A 99 -9.68 -4.70 10.51
CA SER A 99 -8.36 -4.92 11.12
C SER A 99 -7.94 -3.75 12.01
N TYR A 100 -8.22 -2.51 11.57
CA TYR A 100 -7.99 -1.33 12.39
C TYR A 100 -8.82 -1.38 13.69
N PHE A 101 -10.12 -1.65 13.59
CA PHE A 101 -11.01 -1.76 14.73
C PHE A 101 -10.57 -2.85 15.70
N GLN A 102 -10.20 -4.03 15.20
CA GLN A 102 -9.68 -5.14 16.01
C GLN A 102 -8.40 -4.75 16.74
N ARG A 103 -7.48 -4.05 16.06
CA ARG A 103 -6.21 -3.60 16.65
C ARG A 103 -6.42 -2.61 17.78
N ILE A 104 -7.25 -1.58 17.56
CA ILE A 104 -7.60 -0.59 18.59
C ILE A 104 -8.33 -1.28 19.76
N SER A 105 -9.30 -2.14 19.47
CA SER A 105 -10.05 -2.86 20.50
C SER A 105 -9.15 -3.76 21.35
N GLY A 106 -8.19 -4.46 20.73
CA GLY A 106 -7.19 -5.27 21.43
C GLY A 106 -6.28 -4.44 22.33
N MET A 107 -5.83 -3.27 21.87
CA MET A 107 -5.03 -2.36 22.70
C MET A 107 -5.84 -1.83 23.89
N LEU A 108 -7.10 -1.42 23.68
CA LEU A 108 -7.98 -0.96 24.74
C LEU A 108 -8.26 -2.08 25.77
N ALA A 109 -8.45 -3.32 25.32
CA ALA A 109 -8.62 -4.46 26.21
C ALA A 109 -7.34 -4.75 27.02
N ALA A 110 -6.17 -4.72 26.37
CA ALA A 110 -4.88 -4.92 27.04
C ALA A 110 -4.58 -3.85 28.09
N LEU A 111 -4.98 -2.60 27.84
CA LEU A 111 -4.87 -1.51 28.81
C LEU A 111 -5.78 -1.74 30.03
N LYS A 112 -7.02 -2.20 29.81
CA LYS A 112 -7.94 -2.56 30.91
C LYS A 112 -7.43 -3.72 31.76
N CYS A 113 -6.82 -4.74 31.15
CA CYS A 113 -6.18 -5.84 31.90
C CYS A 113 -4.90 -5.43 32.64
N ARG A 114 -4.29 -4.29 32.27
CA ARG A 114 -3.08 -3.74 32.90
C ARG A 114 -3.36 -2.79 34.06
N GLU A 115 -4.62 -2.57 34.44
CA GLU A 115 -4.98 -1.93 35.70
C GLU A 115 -5.18 -3.01 36.79
N PRO A 116 -4.13 -3.45 37.52
CA PRO A 116 -4.36 -3.96 38.85
C PRO A 116 -4.58 -2.79 39.81
N HIS A 117 -5.72 -2.86 40.52
CA HIS A 117 -6.02 -2.26 41.82
C HIS A 117 -6.64 -0.86 41.86
N LYS A 118 -7.88 -0.80 42.37
CA LYS A 118 -8.07 -0.60 43.81
C LYS A 118 -9.00 -1.66 44.39
#